data_AF-A0A1S3IZM1-F1
#
_entry.id   AF-A0A1S3IZM1-F1
#
_cell.length_a   1.000
_cell.length_b   1.000
_cell.length_c   1.000
_cell.angle_alpha   90.00
_cell.angle_beta   90.00
_cell.angle_gamma   90.00
#
_symmetry.space_group_name_H-M   'P 1'
#
loop_
_entity.id
_entity.type
_entity.pdbx_description
1 polymer ?
#
loop_
_entity_poly.entity_id
_entity_poly.type
_entity_poly.pdbx_seq_one_letter_code
_entity_poly.pdbx_strand_id
1 'polypeptide(L)'
;MEPAGSHGVWSLDDYQFVPFLWGSSQLLDHKRIHPKSFPKPEVYEYFAKDYMFLGCVKFINQVKTGPFAEHSNQLWNISGVPHWHKVNSGLVKMYKAEC
;
A
#
# COMPACT_ATOMS: atom_id res chain seq x y z
N MET A 1 20.15 4.47 -0.78
CA MET A 1 19.71 4.15 -2.14
C MET A 1 18.75 5.24 -2.52
N GLU A 2 19.12 6.10 -3.46
CA GLU A 2 18.25 7.19 -3.92
C GLU A 2 17.04 6.57 -4.66
N PRO A 3 15.81 7.10 -4.49
CA PRO A 3 14.67 6.67 -5.29
C PRO A 3 15.03 6.89 -6.76
N ALA A 4 14.82 5.88 -7.61
CA ALA A 4 15.03 6.02 -9.04
C ALA A 4 14.17 7.20 -9.53
N GLY A 5 14.84 8.26 -9.96
CA GLY A 5 14.20 9.48 -10.44
C GLY A 5 13.31 9.21 -11.65
N SER A 6 12.19 9.92 -11.67
CA SER A 6 11.15 10.00 -12.71
C SER A 6 10.27 8.76 -12.91
N HIS A 7 9.08 8.85 -12.31
CA HIS A 7 7.79 8.40 -12.83
C HIS A 7 7.83 7.30 -13.90
N GLY A 8 7.82 6.06 -13.43
CA GLY A 8 7.58 4.89 -14.24
C GLY A 8 6.37 4.10 -13.75
N VAL A 9 5.91 3.24 -14.63
CA VAL A 9 4.75 2.35 -14.58
C VAL A 9 4.85 1.22 -13.51
N TRP A 10 5.78 1.39 -12.55
CA TRP A 10 6.16 0.39 -11.55
C TRP A 10 6.07 0.91 -10.10
N SER A 11 5.50 2.10 -9.95
CA SER A 11 5.44 2.85 -8.69
C SER A 11 3.99 3.16 -8.34
N LEU A 12 3.44 2.49 -7.32
CA LEU A 12 2.17 2.87 -6.67
C LEU A 12 2.37 4.06 -5.69
N ASP A 13 3.64 4.30 -5.35
CA ASP A 13 4.21 5.47 -4.66
C ASP A 13 5.68 5.58 -5.13
N ASP A 14 6.56 6.35 -4.50
CA ASP A 14 8.03 6.36 -4.75
C ASP A 14 8.73 4.98 -4.56
N TYR A 15 7.96 3.90 -4.35
CA TYR A 15 8.41 2.56 -4.00
C TYR A 15 7.67 1.44 -4.76
N GLN A 16 8.18 0.21 -4.57
CA GLN A 16 7.85 -1.01 -5.30
C GLN A 16 6.36 -1.37 -5.32
N PHE A 17 5.81 -1.71 -6.50
CA PHE A 17 4.43 -2.14 -6.69
C PHE A 17 4.13 -3.57 -6.16
N VAL A 18 5.04 -4.52 -6.42
CA VAL A 18 4.84 -5.96 -6.15
C VAL A 18 4.51 -6.27 -4.68
N PRO A 19 5.16 -5.64 -3.68
CA PRO A 19 4.80 -5.85 -2.27
C PRO A 19 3.37 -5.45 -1.92
N PHE A 20 2.81 -4.41 -2.55
CA PHE A 20 1.41 -4.04 -2.36
C PHE A 20 0.47 -5.04 -3.02
N LEU A 21 0.82 -5.54 -4.20
CA LEU A 21 0.05 -6.58 -4.88
C LEU A 21 -0.04 -7.85 -4.04
N TRP A 22 1.09 -8.44 -3.65
CA TRP A 22 1.11 -9.66 -2.84
C TRP A 22 0.61 -9.43 -1.41
N GLY A 23 0.96 -8.28 -0.81
CA GLY A 23 0.50 -7.91 0.51
C GLY A 23 -1.02 -7.74 0.59
N SER A 24 -1.66 -7.23 -0.46
CA SER A 24 -3.12 -7.14 -0.52
C SER A 24 -3.78 -8.54 -0.62
N SER A 25 -3.10 -9.51 -1.25
CA SER A 25 -3.55 -10.91 -1.27
C SER A 25 -3.52 -11.56 0.12
N GLN A 26 -2.53 -11.21 0.96
CA GLN A 26 -2.44 -11.71 2.35
C GLN A 26 -3.62 -11.24 3.23
N LEU A 27 -4.25 -10.12 2.85
CA LEU A 27 -5.33 -9.48 3.61
C LEU A 27 -6.74 -9.79 3.07
N LEU A 28 -6.84 -10.67 2.06
CA LEU A 28 -8.13 -11.14 1.56
C LEU A 28 -8.96 -11.76 2.70
N ASP A 29 -10.23 -11.34 2.78
CA ASP A 29 -11.21 -11.78 3.80
C ASP A 29 -10.75 -11.61 5.27
N HIS A 30 -9.77 -10.74 5.53
CA HIS A 30 -9.30 -10.48 6.89
C HIS A 30 -10.41 -9.82 7.73
N LYS A 31 -10.82 -10.48 8.82
CA LYS A 31 -11.97 -10.09 9.67
C LYS A 31 -11.85 -8.76 10.44
N ARG A 32 -10.69 -8.09 10.42
CA ARG A 32 -10.34 -7.00 11.36
C ARG A 32 -9.59 -5.87 10.68
N ILE A 33 -8.62 -6.22 9.84
CA ILE A 33 -7.84 -5.26 9.06
C ILE A 33 -8.62 -5.00 7.77
N HIS A 34 -9.16 -3.81 7.62
CA HIS A 34 -9.79 -3.33 6.39
C HIS A 34 -8.84 -2.36 5.67
N PRO A 35 -9.05 -2.03 4.38
CA PRO A 35 -8.20 -1.05 3.70
C PRO A 35 -8.13 0.30 4.43
N LYS A 36 -9.24 0.80 5.00
CA LYS A 36 -9.25 2.01 5.83
C LYS A 36 -8.33 1.97 7.07
N SER A 37 -7.85 0.78 7.45
CA SER A 37 -7.03 0.56 8.64
C SER A 37 -5.54 0.76 8.35
N PHE A 38 -5.06 0.47 7.14
CA PHE A 38 -3.61 0.49 6.89
C PHE A 38 -2.94 1.86 7.06
N PRO A 39 -3.59 3.02 6.84
CA PRO A 39 -2.93 4.31 7.09
C PRO A 39 -2.73 4.61 8.57
N LYS A 40 -3.34 3.83 9.47
CA LYS A 40 -3.35 4.12 10.91
C LYS A 40 -2.07 3.62 11.58
N PRO A 41 -1.36 4.47 12.35
CA PRO A 41 -0.11 4.10 13.02
C PRO A 41 -0.17 2.82 13.84
N GLU A 42 -1.21 2.67 14.64
CA GLU A 42 -1.38 1.51 15.51
C GLU A 42 -1.52 0.20 14.73
N VAL A 43 -2.02 0.25 13.51
CA VAL A 43 -2.23 -0.93 12.66
C VAL A 43 -0.92 -1.35 12.01
N TYR A 44 -0.25 -0.44 11.31
CA TYR A 44 0.97 -0.81 10.62
C TYR A 44 2.13 -1.07 11.59
N GLU A 45 2.19 -0.40 12.75
CA GLU A 45 3.24 -0.67 13.74
C GLU A 45 3.14 -2.09 14.31
N TYR A 46 1.92 -2.56 14.59
CA TYR A 46 1.69 -3.87 15.17
C TYR A 46 1.88 -5.00 14.14
N PHE A 47 1.37 -4.82 12.93
CA PHE A 47 1.25 -5.89 11.93
C PHE A 47 2.31 -5.86 10.81
N ALA A 48 3.22 -4.89 10.80
CA ALA A 48 4.23 -4.75 9.74
C ALA A 48 5.13 -5.97 9.55
N LYS A 49 5.33 -6.79 10.59
CA LYS A 49 6.14 -8.03 10.51
C LYS A 49 5.37 -9.19 9.88
N ASP A 50 4.05 -9.17 9.95
CA ASP A 50 3.18 -10.27 9.52
C ASP A 50 2.65 -10.06 8.10
N TYR A 51 2.39 -8.80 7.73
CA TYR A 51 1.79 -8.44 6.44
C TYR A 51 2.67 -7.49 5.66
N MET A 52 3.05 -7.91 4.45
CA MET A 52 3.95 -7.19 3.58
C MET A 52 3.40 -5.80 3.22
N PHE A 53 2.09 -5.70 2.98
CA PHE A 53 1.42 -4.43 2.70
C PHE A 53 1.65 -3.41 3.84
N LEU A 54 1.51 -3.87 5.08
CA LEU A 54 1.66 -3.03 6.27
C LEU A 54 3.12 -2.72 6.57
N GLY A 55 4.04 -3.65 6.27
CA GLY A 55 5.48 -3.39 6.29
C GLY A 55 5.87 -2.26 5.34
N CYS A 56 5.33 -2.24 4.12
CA CYS A 56 5.56 -1.15 3.17
C CYS A 56 4.97 0.18 3.64
N VAL A 57 3.75 0.18 4.17
CA VAL A 57 3.13 1.40 4.72
C VAL A 57 3.93 1.95 5.90
N LYS A 58 4.44 1.08 6.78
CA LYS A 58 5.34 1.49 7.86
C LYS A 58 6.61 2.14 7.32
N PHE A 59 7.25 1.53 6.34
CA PHE A 59 8.46 2.07 5.73
C PHE A 59 8.22 3.46 5.10
N ILE A 60 7.11 3.63 4.37
CA ILE A 60 6.73 4.93 3.79
C ILE A 60 6.60 6.01 4.88
N ASN A 61 5.91 5.72 5.98
CA ASN A 61 5.75 6.68 7.09
C ASN A 61 7.05 6.93 7.88
N GLN A 62 8.07 6.10 7.73
CA GLN A 62 9.39 6.34 8.32
C GLN A 62 10.27 7.25 7.46
N VAL A 63 10.08 7.22 6.14
CA VAL A 63 10.92 7.96 5.18
C VAL A 63 10.29 9.27 4.71
N LYS A 64 8.95 9.32 4.65
CA LYS A 64 8.18 10.51 4.29
C LYS A 64 7.63 11.17 5.55
N THR A 65 7.61 12.50 5.55
CA THR A 65 7.08 13.30 6.66
C THR A 65 5.83 14.05 6.22
N GLY A 66 4.97 14.38 7.18
CA GLY A 66 3.69 15.04 6.93
C GLY A 66 2.51 14.06 6.82
N PRO A 67 1.31 14.56 6.50
CA PRO A 67 0.11 13.73 6.39
C PRO A 67 0.20 12.70 5.27
N PHE A 68 -0.21 11.46 5.56
CA PHE A 68 -0.19 10.35 4.59
C PHE A 68 -0.92 10.66 3.28
N ALA A 69 -2.01 11.42 3.37
CA ALA A 69 -2.81 11.84 2.20
C ALA A 69 -2.06 12.80 1.26
N GLU A 70 -1.08 13.55 1.76
CA GLU A 70 -0.30 14.52 0.99
C GLU A 70 0.85 13.83 0.25
N HIS A 71 1.60 12.96 0.94
CA HIS A 71 2.80 12.36 0.38
C HIS A 71 2.59 11.00 -0.31
N SER A 72 1.42 10.37 -0.10
CA SER A 72 1.06 9.05 -0.67
C SER A 72 -0.42 9.02 -1.08
N ASN A 73 -0.86 10.00 -1.87
CA ASN A 73 -2.26 10.21 -2.24
C ASN A 73 -2.94 8.99 -2.89
N GLN A 74 -2.24 8.25 -3.76
CA GLN A 74 -2.81 7.04 -4.39
C GLN A 74 -3.13 5.96 -3.36
N LEU A 75 -2.21 5.68 -2.44
CA LEU A 75 -2.44 4.77 -1.32
C LEU A 75 -3.56 5.31 -0.42
N TRP A 76 -3.62 6.61 -0.18
CA TRP A 76 -4.73 7.20 0.57
C TRP A 76 -6.09 6.92 -0.08
N ASN A 77 -6.21 7.07 -1.41
CA ASN A 77 -7.44 6.72 -2.13
C ASN A 77 -7.78 5.24 -2.04
N ILE A 78 -6.77 4.35 -2.09
CA ILE A 78 -6.95 2.90 -1.92
C ILE A 78 -7.50 2.57 -0.52
N SER A 79 -7.15 3.34 0.51
CA SER A 79 -7.69 3.14 1.86
C SER A 79 -9.22 3.36 1.94
N GLY A 80 -9.79 4.12 0.99
CA GLY A 80 -11.23 4.32 0.86
C GLY A 80 -11.99 3.13 0.26
N VAL A 81 -11.28 2.13 -0.30
CA VAL A 81 -11.91 0.93 -0.87
C VAL A 81 -12.45 0.04 0.26
N PRO A 82 -13.70 -0.46 0.19
CA PRO A 82 -14.32 -1.14 1.33
C PRO A 82 -13.72 -2.52 1.65
N HIS A 83 -13.18 -3.23 0.65
CA HIS A 83 -12.75 -4.62 0.79
C HIS A 83 -11.42 -4.89 0.10
N TRP A 84 -10.59 -5.74 0.71
CA TRP A 84 -9.30 -6.16 0.16
C TRP A 84 -9.41 -6.90 -1.17
N HIS A 85 -10.49 -7.65 -1.44
CA HIS A 85 -10.67 -8.28 -2.75
C HIS A 85 -10.76 -7.25 -3.88
N LYS A 86 -11.39 -6.08 -3.63
CA LYS A 86 -11.45 -4.98 -4.61
C LYS A 86 -10.10 -4.30 -4.77
N VAL A 87 -9.38 -4.08 -3.66
CA VAL A 87 -8.02 -3.54 -3.69
C VAL A 87 -7.11 -4.45 -4.52
N ASN A 88 -7.05 -5.73 -4.19
CA ASN A 88 -6.21 -6.71 -4.88
C ASN A 88 -6.57 -6.82 -6.36
N SER A 89 -7.86 -6.93 -6.70
CA SER A 89 -8.30 -6.96 -8.10
C SER A 89 -7.94 -5.68 -8.86
N GLY A 90 -8.03 -4.52 -8.20
CA GLY A 90 -7.60 -3.24 -8.76
C GLY A 90 -6.09 -3.21 -9.03
N LEU A 91 -5.28 -3.64 -8.06
CA LEU A 91 -3.82 -3.73 -8.19
C LEU A 91 -3.42 -4.73 -9.28
N VAL A 92 -4.08 -5.88 -9.42
CA VAL A 92 -3.83 -6.82 -10.53
C VAL A 92 -4.10 -6.16 -11.88
N LYS A 93 -5.18 -5.38 -12.00
CA LYS A 93 -5.52 -4.68 -13.24
C LYS A 93 -4.52 -3.58 -13.55
N MET A 94 -4.13 -2.79 -12.55
CA MET A 94 -3.09 -1.77 -12.69
C MET A 94 -1.81 -2.44 -13.18
N TYR A 95 -1.32 -3.46 -12.48
CA TYR A 95 -0.12 -4.20 -12.88
C TYR A 95 -0.14 -4.67 -14.34
N LYS A 96 -1.27 -5.25 -14.81
CA LYS A 96 -1.41 -5.72 -16.20
C LYS A 96 -1.54 -4.62 -17.25
N ALA A 97 -2.06 -3.45 -16.88
CA ALA A 97 -2.14 -2.31 -17.80
C ALA A 97 -0.79 -1.60 -17.92
N GLU A 98 0.04 -1.78 -16.90
CA GLU A 98 1.29 -1.08 -16.68
C GLU A 98 2.52 -1.95 -17.10
N CYS A 99 2.40 -3.28 -17.06
CA CYS A 99 3.45 -4.22 -17.46
C CYS A 99 3.08 -4.99 -18.73
#